data_AF-A0A3A8YWG3-F1
#
_entry.id   AF-A0A3A8YWG3-F1
#
_cell.length_a   1.000
_cell.length_b   1.000
_cell.length_c   1.000
_cell.angle_alpha   90.00
_cell.angle_beta   90.00
_cell.angle_gamma   90.00
#
_symmetry.space_group_name_H-M   'P 1'
#
loop_
_entity.id
_entity.type
_entity.pdbx_description
1 polymer ?
#
loop_
_entity_poly.entity_id
_entity_poly.type
_entity_poly.pdbx_seq_one_letter_code
_entity_poly.pdbx_strand_id
1 'polypeptide(L)'
;MTFGIALELLKEGCKVAREGWNGKGMFAVYQKGYPDGIPCNKQTAEAWGLNEGDLFKCNPYLQIKQEDGSHSMWVPSVGDLLAEDWVLVE
;
A
#
# COMPACT_ATOMS: atom_id res chain seq x y z
N MET A 1 4.07 17.04 -7.00
CA MET A 1 2.61 17.11 -7.23
C MET A 1 1.89 17.04 -5.88
N THR A 2 0.62 17.44 -5.76
CA THR A 2 -0.13 17.33 -4.49
C THR A 2 -0.50 15.88 -4.19
N PHE A 3 -0.80 15.57 -2.93
CA PHE A 3 -1.32 14.23 -2.58
C PHE A 3 -2.61 13.87 -3.33
N GLY A 4 -3.50 14.84 -3.59
CA GLY A 4 -4.73 14.58 -4.35
C GLY A 4 -4.44 14.03 -5.75
N ILE A 5 -3.47 14.61 -6.47
CA ILE A 5 -3.04 14.09 -7.78
C ILE A 5 -2.37 12.71 -7.62
N ALA A 6 -1.51 12.55 -6.61
CA ALA A 6 -0.85 11.28 -6.34
C ALA A 6 -1.87 10.16 -6.06
N LEU A 7 -2.96 10.46 -5.35
CA LEU A 7 -4.03 9.52 -5.05
C LEU A 7 -4.80 9.09 -6.30
N GLU A 8 -5.09 10.01 -7.22
CA GLU A 8 -5.72 9.64 -8.50
C GLU A 8 -4.79 8.75 -9.34
N LEU A 9 -3.50 9.09 -9.41
CA LEU A 9 -2.50 8.24 -10.10
C LEU A 9 -2.37 6.86 -9.46
N LEU A 10 -2.41 6.77 -8.13
CA LEU A 10 -2.45 5.51 -7.39
C LEU A 10 -3.65 4.65 -7.82
N LYS A 11 -4.85 5.24 -7.92
CA LYS A 11 -6.06 4.51 -8.37
C LYS A 11 -5.93 4.01 -9.82
N GLU A 12 -5.20 4.73 -10.67
CA GLU A 12 -4.85 4.33 -12.04
C GLU A 12 -3.74 3.26 -12.10
N GLY A 13 -3.20 2.83 -10.95
CA GLY A 13 -2.18 1.79 -10.87
C GLY A 13 -0.75 2.30 -11.02
N CYS A 14 -0.55 3.62 -11.03
CA CYS A 14 0.79 4.19 -11.00
C CYS A 14 1.44 4.01 -9.63
N LYS A 15 2.78 3.96 -9.62
CA LYS A 15 3.60 4.05 -8.41
C LYS A 15 3.91 5.52 -8.16
N VAL A 16 3.79 5.96 -6.92
CA VAL A 16 4.16 7.33 -6.52
C VAL A 16 5.10 7.33 -5.33
N ALA A 17 5.95 8.33 -5.24
CA ALA A 17 6.86 8.54 -4.12
C ALA A 17 6.85 10.02 -3.71
N ARG A 18 7.46 10.31 -2.56
CA ARG A 18 7.80 11.69 -2.17
C ARG A 18 9.30 11.90 -2.28
N GLU A 19 9.71 13.06 -2.76
CA GLU A 19 11.13 13.44 -2.78
C GLU A 19 11.70 13.57 -1.36
N GLY A 20 10.88 14.00 -0.40
CA GLY A 20 11.26 14.16 1.01
C GLY A 20 11.17 12.90 1.88
N TRP A 21 10.91 11.71 1.32
CA TRP A 21 10.97 10.47 2.11
C TRP A 21 12.40 10.10 2.49
N ASN A 22 12.58 9.59 3.72
CA ASN A 22 13.88 9.30 4.31
C ASN A 22 14.57 8.02 3.79
N GLY A 23 14.13 7.45 2.66
CA GLY A 23 14.67 6.20 2.14
C GLY A 23 14.67 6.14 0.62
N LYS A 24 15.79 5.70 0.04
CA LYS A 24 15.92 5.55 -1.42
C LYS A 24 15.05 4.41 -1.91
N GLY A 25 14.30 4.65 -3.00
CA GLY A 25 13.51 3.61 -3.65
C GLY A 25 12.25 3.19 -2.92
N MET A 26 11.77 4.03 -1.99
CA MET A 26 10.42 3.94 -1.41
C MET A 26 9.37 4.41 -2.42
N PHE A 27 8.27 3.68 -2.55
CA PHE A 27 7.11 4.07 -3.36
C PHE A 27 5.83 3.45 -2.80
N ALA A 28 4.71 4.14 -2.98
CA ALA A 28 3.37 3.67 -2.68
C ALA A 28 2.69 3.10 -3.92
N VAL A 29 1.80 2.13 -3.69
CA VAL A 29 0.90 1.52 -4.68
C VAL A 29 -0.50 1.38 -4.10
N TYR A 30 -1.49 1.33 -4.98
CA TYR A 30 -2.86 0.97 -4.63
C TYR A 30 -3.10 -0.51 -4.90
N GLN A 31 -3.42 -1.26 -3.85
CA GLN A 31 -3.85 -2.64 -3.95
C GLN A 31 -5.37 -2.67 -4.07
N LYS A 32 -5.88 -3.29 -5.15
CA LYS A 32 -7.33 -3.41 -5.43
C LYS A 32 -8.09 -4.33 -4.46
N GLY A 33 -7.38 -4.91 -3.49
CA GLY A 33 -7.93 -5.89 -2.53
C GLY A 33 -8.06 -7.28 -3.14
N TYR A 34 -8.71 -8.17 -2.39
CA TYR A 34 -8.98 -9.56 -2.75
C TYR A 34 -10.47 -9.85 -2.54
N PRO A 35 -11.35 -9.42 -3.46
CA PRO A 35 -12.81 -9.56 -3.29
C PRO A 35 -13.27 -11.03 -3.27
N ASP A 36 -12.59 -11.88 -4.04
CA ASP A 36 -12.79 -13.34 -4.04
C ASP A 36 -11.98 -14.05 -2.94
N GLY A 37 -11.13 -13.31 -2.24
CA GLY A 37 -10.28 -13.78 -1.17
C GLY A 37 -8.98 -14.44 -1.63
N ILE A 38 -8.05 -14.57 -0.69
CA ILE A 38 -6.82 -15.34 -0.83
C ILE A 38 -6.76 -16.41 0.27
N PRO A 39 -6.24 -17.61 0.00
CA PRO A 39 -6.09 -18.63 1.05
C PRO A 39 -5.24 -18.11 2.21
N CYS A 40 -5.76 -18.19 3.42
CA CYS A 40 -5.03 -17.89 4.66
C CYS A 40 -3.79 -18.77 4.75
N ASN A 41 -2.64 -18.16 5.03
CA ASN A 41 -1.51 -18.88 5.62
C ASN A 41 -1.81 -19.19 7.10
N LYS A 42 -1.00 -20.05 7.71
CA LYS A 42 -1.12 -20.40 9.14
C LYS A 42 -1.21 -19.18 10.08
N GLN A 43 -0.37 -18.16 9.87
CA GLN A 43 -0.37 -16.96 10.70
C GLN A 43 -1.70 -16.19 10.64
N THR A 44 -2.25 -16.03 9.44
CA THR A 44 -3.54 -15.34 9.23
C THR A 44 -4.68 -16.16 9.84
N ALA A 45 -4.64 -17.48 9.66
CA ALA A 45 -5.62 -18.39 10.23
C ALA A 45 -5.67 -18.28 11.77
N GLU A 46 -4.51 -18.36 12.43
CA GLU A 46 -4.40 -18.24 13.89
C GLU A 46 -4.86 -16.87 14.41
N ALA A 47 -4.49 -15.78 13.74
CA ALA A 47 -4.83 -14.42 14.17
C ALA A 47 -6.33 -14.11 14.09
N TRP A 48 -7.03 -14.69 13.10
CA TRP A 48 -8.43 -14.40 12.82
C TRP A 48 -9.40 -15.54 13.20
N GLY A 49 -8.90 -16.62 13.79
CA GLY A 49 -9.71 -17.78 14.14
C GLY A 49 -10.29 -18.52 12.93
N LEU A 50 -9.54 -18.56 11.83
CA LEU A 50 -9.87 -19.28 10.61
C LEU A 50 -9.04 -20.57 10.51
N ASN A 51 -9.32 -21.40 9.51
CA ASN A 51 -8.47 -22.52 9.15
C ASN A 51 -7.44 -22.09 8.09
N GLU A 52 -6.28 -22.76 8.09
CA GLU A 52 -5.32 -22.60 6.99
C GLU A 52 -5.98 -23.01 5.67
N GLY A 53 -5.88 -22.16 4.65
CA GLY A 53 -6.56 -22.34 3.38
C GLY A 53 -7.94 -21.68 3.26
N ASP A 54 -8.57 -21.23 4.35
CA ASP A 54 -9.82 -20.46 4.28
C ASP A 54 -9.61 -19.16 3.49
N LEU A 55 -10.64 -18.70 2.76
CA LEU A 55 -10.54 -17.51 1.93
C LEU A 55 -10.59 -16.23 2.77
N PHE A 56 -9.48 -15.51 2.84
CA PHE A 56 -9.35 -14.20 3.47
C PHE A 56 -9.62 -13.08 2.47
N LYS A 57 -10.72 -12.34 2.68
CA LYS A 57 -11.12 -11.23 1.81
C LYS A 57 -10.57 -9.90 2.34
N CYS A 58 -9.82 -9.19 1.52
CA CYS A 58 -9.31 -7.87 1.86
C CYS A 58 -10.00 -6.79 1.02
N ASN A 59 -10.41 -5.71 1.68
CA ASN A 59 -10.79 -4.47 0.98
C ASN A 59 -9.57 -3.84 0.30
N PRO A 60 -9.75 -2.91 -0.66
CA PRO A 60 -8.63 -2.16 -1.22
C PRO A 60 -7.86 -1.36 -0.16
N TYR A 61 -6.55 -1.22 -0.35
CA TYR A 61 -5.66 -0.51 0.58
C TYR A 61 -4.47 0.09 -0.15
N LEU A 62 -3.79 1.04 0.50
CA LEU A 62 -2.49 1.52 0.05
C LEU A 62 -1.39 0.67 0.68
N GLN A 63 -0.37 0.36 -0.11
CA GLN A 63 0.82 -0.34 0.34
C GLN A 63 2.04 0.50 -0.01
N ILE A 64 3.04 0.48 0.87
CA ILE A 64 4.32 1.16 0.63
C ILE A 64 5.44 0.13 0.64
N LYS A 65 6.34 0.22 -0.34
CA LYS A 65 7.63 -0.48 -0.32
C LYS A 65 8.62 0.37 0.47
N GLN A 66 9.28 -0.26 1.44
CA GLN A 66 10.31 0.36 2.27
C GLN A 66 11.68 0.27 1.60
N GLU A 67 12.65 1.02 2.13
CA GLU A 67 14.03 1.03 1.62
C GLU A 67 14.74 -0.33 1.76
N ASP A 68 14.37 -1.13 2.77
CA ASP A 68 14.91 -2.47 3.02
C ASP A 68 14.26 -3.56 2.14
N GLY A 69 13.34 -3.17 1.25
CA GLY A 69 12.60 -4.08 0.38
C GLY A 69 11.38 -4.73 1.03
N SER A 70 11.10 -4.47 2.31
CA SER A 70 9.86 -4.88 2.97
C SER A 70 8.66 -4.06 2.47
N HIS A 71 7.46 -4.53 2.79
CA HIS A 71 6.21 -3.90 2.39
C HIS A 71 5.31 -3.70 3.60
N SER A 72 4.66 -2.56 3.68
CA SER A 72 3.71 -2.24 4.75
C SER A 72 2.38 -1.81 4.18
N MET A 73 1.28 -2.20 4.82
CA MET A 73 0.02 -1.47 4.64
C MET A 73 0.24 -0.04 5.11
N TRP A 74 -0.10 0.92 4.27
CA TRP A 74 0.27 2.31 4.46
C TRP A 74 -0.98 3.16 4.64
N VAL A 75 -0.96 3.99 5.68
CA VAL A 75 -1.93 5.06 5.91
C VAL A 75 -1.16 6.37 5.74
N PRO A 76 -1.52 7.22 4.77
CA PRO A 76 -0.88 8.51 4.59
C PRO A 76 -0.98 9.33 5.88
N SER A 77 0.15 9.81 6.38
CA SER A 77 0.17 10.71 7.53
C SER A 77 -0.36 12.09 7.15
N VAL A 78 -0.71 12.93 8.13
CA VAL A 78 -1.07 14.34 7.85
C VAL A 78 0.04 15.05 7.06
N GLY A 79 1.31 14.73 7.32
CA GLY A 79 2.44 15.27 6.57
C GLY A 79 2.46 14.82 5.11
N ASP A 80 2.04 13.58 4.82
CA ASP A 80 1.91 13.07 3.45
C ASP A 80 0.75 13.76 2.72
N LEU A 81 -0.39 13.94 3.39
CA LEU A 81 -1.57 14.58 2.83
C LEU A 81 -1.33 16.04 2.44
N LEU A 82 -0.54 16.78 3.22
CA LEU A 82 -0.23 18.19 2.99
C LEU A 82 1.00 18.42 2.11
N ALA A 83 1.67 17.35 1.67
CA ALA A 83 2.87 17.46 0.88
C ALA A 83 2.59 17.74 -0.60
N GLU A 84 3.53 18.45 -1.23
CA GLU A 84 3.47 18.84 -2.65
C GLU A 84 4.65 18.30 -3.47
N ASP A 85 5.50 17.48 -2.85
CA ASP A 85 6.72 16.87 -3.39
C ASP A 85 6.50 15.45 -3.93
N TRP A 86 5.26 15.12 -4.30
CA TRP A 86 4.96 13.81 -4.88
C TRP A 86 5.49 13.68 -6.31
N VAL A 87 5.96 12.50 -6.69
CA VAL A 87 6.53 12.16 -7.99
C VAL A 87 6.07 10.77 -8.46
N LEU A 88 6.02 10.55 -9.77
CA LEU A 88 5.83 9.22 -10.35
C LEU A 88 7.11 8.40 -10.27
N VAL A 89 6.97 7.09 -10.14
CA VAL A 89 8.09 6.14 -10.20
C VAL A 89 7.95 5.26 -11.44
N GLU A 90 8.99 5.22 -12.26
CA GLU A 90 9.08 4.37 -13.46
C GLU A 90 9.16 2.86 -13.13
#